data_AF-A0A3C0KNZ2-F1
#
_entry.id   AF-A0A3C0KNZ2-F1
#
_cell.length_a   1.000
_cell.length_b   1.000
_cell.length_c   1.000
_cell.angle_alpha   90.00
_cell.angle_beta   90.00
_cell.angle_gamma   90.00
#
_symmetry.space_group_name_H-M   'P 1'
#
loop_
_entity.id
_entity.type
_entity.pdbx_description
1 polymer ?
#
loop_
_entity_poly.entity_id
_entity_poly.type
_entity_poly.pdbx_seq_one_letter_code
_entity_poly.pdbx_strand_id
1 'polypeptide(L)'
;MFQEIAGQWIDELDKEGKLANLDGEGRKALVRDYATRIEEFFVTEVTRQLEPMGKVADFERMLIWDTQYTNKFLNQTIPGYPSFKMEILERARKTILGS
;
A
#
# COMPACT_ATOMS: atom_id res chain seq x y z
N MET A 1 -0.10 7.24 0.12
CA MET A 1 1.25 6.74 0.49
C MET A 1 1.93 5.83 -0.56
N PHE A 2 1.19 5.19 -1.48
CA PHE A 2 1.68 4.05 -2.28
C PHE A 2 1.83 4.31 -3.80
N GLN A 3 1.89 5.57 -4.24
CA GLN A 3 1.97 5.90 -5.68
C GLN A 3 3.22 5.36 -6.37
N GLU A 4 4.38 5.36 -5.70
CA GLU A 4 5.62 4.82 -6.27
C GLU A 4 5.51 3.29 -6.48
N ILE A 5 4.99 2.57 -5.49
CA ILE A 5 4.79 1.11 -5.57
C ILE A 5 3.76 0.77 -6.65
N ALA A 6 2.65 1.51 -6.70
CA ALA A 6 1.67 1.35 -7.77
C ALA A 6 2.29 1.61 -9.15
N GLY A 7 3.11 2.65 -9.28
CA GLY A 7 3.87 2.95 -10.50
C GLY A 7 4.74 1.78 -10.95
N GLN A 8 5.52 1.20 -10.03
CA GLN A 8 6.34 0.03 -10.31
C GLN A 8 5.51 -1.17 -10.81
N TRP A 9 4.35 -1.43 -10.22
CA TRP A 9 3.46 -2.52 -10.67
C TRP A 9 2.89 -2.25 -12.07
N ILE A 10 2.52 -1.01 -12.38
CA ILE A 10 2.05 -0.62 -13.71
C ILE A 10 3.17 -0.75 -14.75
N ASP A 11 4.40 -0.35 -14.42
CA ASP A 11 5.55 -0.49 -15.31
C ASP A 11 5.85 -1.97 -15.62
N GLU A 12 5.69 -2.86 -14.64
CA GLU A 12 5.83 -4.31 -14.84
C GLU A 12 4.72 -4.87 -15.74
N LEU A 13 3.46 -4.50 -15.51
CA LEU A 13 2.33 -4.90 -16.36
C LEU A 13 2.47 -4.39 -17.80
N ASP A 14 3.03 -3.20 -17.99
CA ASP A 14 3.31 -2.65 -19.31
C ASP A 14 4.39 -3.43 -20.04
N LYS A 15 5.48 -3.79 -19.34
CA LYS A 15 6.54 -4.67 -19.89
C LYS A 15 6.02 -6.05 -20.26
N GLU A 16 5.01 -6.56 -19.56
CA GLU A 16 4.30 -7.80 -19.88
C GLU A 16 3.27 -7.64 -21.02
N GLY A 17 3.10 -6.43 -21.57
CA GLY A 17 2.15 -6.13 -22.65
C GLY A 17 0.69 -6.06 -22.20
N LYS A 18 0.41 -6.15 -20.90
CA LYS A 18 -0.97 -6.16 -20.35
C LYS A 18 -1.64 -4.78 -20.41
N LEU A 19 -0.89 -3.71 -20.65
CA LEU A 19 -1.36 -2.33 -20.72
C LEU A 19 -1.24 -1.69 -22.11
N ALA A 20 -1.07 -2.51 -23.17
CA ALA A 20 -0.80 -2.03 -24.53
C ALA A 20 -1.83 -1.04 -25.10
N ASN A 21 -3.07 -1.05 -24.58
CA ASN A 21 -4.16 -0.18 -25.03
C ASN A 21 -4.38 1.07 -24.15
N LEU A 22 -3.57 1.28 -23.11
CA LEU A 22 -3.70 2.43 -22.20
C LEU A 22 -2.75 3.56 -22.59
N ASP A 23 -3.33 4.74 -22.81
CA ASP A 23 -2.58 5.98 -23.01
C ASP A 23 -1.97 6.51 -21.71
N GLY A 24 -1.24 7.62 -21.80
CA GLY A 24 -0.55 8.22 -20.65
C GLY A 24 -1.49 8.70 -19.53
N GLU A 25 -2.72 9.10 -19.85
CA GLU A 25 -3.70 9.52 -18.83
C GLU A 25 -4.34 8.32 -18.15
N GLY A 26 -4.70 7.29 -18.92
CA GLY A 26 -5.19 6.01 -18.42
C GLY A 26 -4.19 5.34 -17.48
N ARG A 27 -2.88 5.38 -17.81
CA ARG A 27 -1.82 4.89 -16.91
C ARG A 27 -1.76 5.66 -15.60
N LYS A 28 -1.83 7.00 -15.64
CA LYS A 28 -1.83 7.83 -14.42
C LYS A 28 -3.08 7.61 -13.57
N ALA A 29 -4.22 7.36 -14.19
CA ALA A 29 -5.45 7.01 -13.49
C ALA A 29 -5.32 5.64 -12.81
N LEU A 30 -4.76 4.66 -13.51
CA LEU A 30 -4.55 3.32 -13.00
C LEU A 30 -3.53 3.28 -11.84
N VAL A 31 -2.44 4.05 -11.91
CA VAL A 31 -1.50 4.23 -10.79
C VAL A 31 -2.21 4.80 -9.56
N ARG A 32 -3.09 5.79 -9.73
CA ARG A 32 -3.87 6.37 -8.62
C ARG A 32 -4.83 5.36 -8.01
N ASP A 33 -5.57 4.64 -8.85
CA ASP A 33 -6.47 3.56 -8.42
C ASP A 33 -5.73 2.49 -7.61
N TYR A 34 -4.63 1.98 -8.14
CA TYR A 34 -3.85 0.95 -7.46
C TYR A 34 -3.23 1.48 -6.17
N ALA A 35 -2.76 2.73 -6.14
CA ALA A 35 -2.24 3.33 -4.91
C ALA A 35 -3.31 3.39 -3.81
N THR A 36 -4.54 3.75 -4.15
CA THR A 36 -5.68 3.75 -3.20
C THR A 36 -5.99 2.35 -2.70
N ARG A 37 -6.07 1.36 -3.60
CA ARG A 37 -6.35 -0.04 -3.22
C ARG A 37 -5.25 -0.64 -2.34
N ILE A 38 -3.98 -0.32 -2.62
CA ILE A 38 -2.85 -0.73 -1.77
C ILE A 38 -2.98 -0.07 -0.39
N GLU A 39 -3.34 1.21 -0.33
CA GLU A 39 -3.52 1.94 0.92
C GLU A 39 -4.64 1.36 1.78
N GLU A 40 -5.80 1.05 1.20
CA GLU A 40 -6.91 0.39 1.90
C GLU A 40 -6.51 -0.97 2.48
N PHE A 41 -5.81 -1.78 1.68
CA PHE A 41 -5.32 -3.09 2.11
C PHE A 41 -4.31 -2.96 3.25
N PHE A 42 -3.36 -2.02 3.11
CA PHE A 42 -2.35 -1.74 4.11
C PHE A 42 -2.94 -1.25 5.43
N VAL A 43 -3.85 -0.28 5.38
CA VAL A 43 -4.54 0.25 6.58
C VAL A 43 -5.30 -0.86 7.28
N THR A 44 -6.02 -1.71 6.53
CA THR A 44 -6.75 -2.86 7.11
C THR A 44 -5.83 -3.81 7.88
N GLU A 45 -4.73 -4.22 7.27
CA GLU A 45 -3.79 -5.17 7.88
C GLU A 45 -3.04 -4.55 9.07
N VAL A 46 -2.63 -3.29 8.97
CA VAL A 46 -2.00 -2.57 10.09
C VAL A 46 -2.98 -2.41 11.25
N THR A 47 -4.23 -2.04 10.99
CA THR A 47 -5.26 -1.92 12.04
C THR A 47 -5.46 -3.25 12.77
N ARG A 48 -5.55 -4.38 12.04
CA ARG A 48 -5.63 -5.73 12.64
C ARG A 48 -4.44 -6.05 13.53
N GLN A 49 -3.23 -5.66 13.12
CA GLN A 49 -2.01 -5.89 13.90
C GLN A 49 -1.96 -5.01 15.16
N LEU A 50 -2.49 -3.78 15.09
CA LEU A 50 -2.47 -2.80 16.19
C LEU A 50 -3.63 -2.94 17.17
N GLU A 51 -4.73 -3.57 16.77
CA GLU A 51 -5.91 -3.85 17.60
C GLU A 51 -5.55 -4.54 18.93
N PRO A 52 -4.84 -5.69 18.95
CA PRO A 52 -4.44 -6.34 20.20
C PRO A 52 -3.45 -5.51 21.04
N MET A 53 -2.82 -4.49 20.45
CA MET A 53 -1.88 -3.60 21.12
C MET A 53 -2.57 -2.35 21.70
N GLY A 54 -3.86 -2.15 21.42
CA GLY A 54 -4.59 -0.93 21.81
C GLY A 54 -4.09 0.33 21.11
N LYS A 55 -3.50 0.19 19.90
CA LYS A 55 -2.79 1.27 19.18
C LYS A 55 -3.51 1.79 17.93
N VAL A 56 -4.73 1.34 17.68
CA VAL A 56 -5.52 1.75 16.50
C VAL A 56 -5.77 3.25 16.47
N ALA A 57 -6.24 3.84 17.58
CA ALA A 57 -6.52 5.29 17.62
C ALA A 57 -5.26 6.15 17.43
N ASP A 58 -4.09 5.69 17.90
CA ASP A 58 -2.81 6.36 17.65
C ASP A 58 -2.49 6.35 16.14
N PHE A 59 -2.69 5.20 15.48
CA PHE A 59 -2.47 5.04 14.05
C PHE A 59 -3.44 5.88 13.20
N GLU A 60 -4.74 5.88 13.51
CA GLU A 60 -5.75 6.68 12.80
C GLU A 60 -5.42 8.18 12.85
N ARG A 61 -4.93 8.67 14.00
CA ARG A 61 -4.45 10.05 14.11
C ARG A 61 -3.26 10.28 13.17
N MET A 62 -2.28 9.38 13.14
CA MET A 62 -1.11 9.53 12.27
C MET A 62 -1.49 9.63 10.78
N LEU A 63 -2.51 8.86 10.34
CA LEU A 63 -3.00 8.91 8.96
C LEU A 63 -3.60 10.28 8.58
N ILE A 64 -4.23 10.99 9.53
CA ILE A 64 -4.84 12.31 9.31
C ILE A 64 -3.78 13.41 9.26
N TRP A 65 -2.80 13.36 10.15
CA TRP A 65 -1.89 14.48 10.38
C TRP A 65 -0.61 14.41 9.54
N ASP A 66 0.00 13.24 9.36
CA ASP A 66 1.22 13.10 8.57
C ASP A 66 1.61 11.64 8.20
N THR A 67 1.62 11.36 6.90
CA THR A 67 2.07 10.07 6.34
C THR A 67 3.56 9.78 6.58
N GLN A 68 4.40 10.79 6.79
CA GLN A 68 5.83 10.64 7.05
C GLN A 68 6.08 10.07 8.45
N TYR A 69 5.37 10.55 9.48
CA TYR A 69 5.47 10.01 10.84
C TYR A 69 4.80 8.63 10.97
N THR A 70 3.87 8.29 10.09
CA THR A 70 3.21 6.98 10.07
C THR A 70 4.22 5.84 9.95
N ASN A 71 5.18 5.89 9.02
CA ASN A 71 6.18 4.83 8.88
C ASN A 71 7.10 4.71 10.11
N LYS A 72 7.45 5.83 10.74
CA LYS A 72 8.27 5.82 11.96
C LYS A 72 7.52 5.16 13.12
N PHE A 73 6.27 5.55 13.34
CA PHE A 73 5.40 4.97 14.36
C PHE A 73 5.26 3.45 14.19
N LEU A 74 5.00 3.00 12.96
CA LEU A 74 4.84 1.57 12.67
C LEU A 74 6.13 0.77 12.89
N ASN A 75 7.30 1.32 12.52
CA ASN A 75 8.59 0.70 12.83
C ASN A 75 8.84 0.53 14.33
N GLN A 76 8.37 1.46 15.16
CA GLN A 76 8.54 1.41 16.61
C GLN A 76 7.51 0.51 17.29
N THR A 77 6.34 0.35 16.67
CA THR A 77 5.18 -0.32 17.29
C THR A 77 5.07 -1.79 16.88
N ILE A 78 5.29 -2.10 15.60
CA ILE A 78 5.15 -3.46 15.08
C ILE A 78 6.55 -4.11 15.01
N PRO A 79 6.82 -5.16 15.82
CA PRO A 79 8.05 -5.93 15.70
C PRO A 79 8.19 -6.51 14.30
N GLY A 80 9.34 -6.29 13.65
CA GLY A 80 9.56 -6.78 12.29
C GLY A 80 8.73 -6.05 11.22
N TYR A 81 8.31 -4.79 11.46
CA TYR A 81 7.52 -4.00 10.52
C TYR A 81 8.01 -4.03 9.06
N PRO A 82 9.32 -3.96 8.74
CA PRO A 82 9.77 -4.06 7.34
C PRO A 82 9.33 -5.35 6.66
N SER A 83 9.47 -6.50 7.33
CA SER A 83 9.01 -7.81 6.81
C SER A 83 7.49 -7.86 6.71
N PHE A 84 6.79 -7.42 7.76
CA PHE A 84 5.33 -7.35 7.77
C PHE A 84 4.78 -6.49 6.62
N LYS A 85 5.38 -5.33 6.35
CA LYS A 85 5.03 -4.46 5.22
C LYS A 85 5.21 -5.17 3.88
N MET A 86 6.31 -5.90 3.69
CA MET A 86 6.55 -6.67 2.47
C MET A 86 5.49 -7.76 2.27
N GLU A 87 5.14 -8.50 3.32
CA GLU A 87 4.10 -9.53 3.28
C GLU A 87 2.70 -8.95 2.97
N ILE A 88 2.37 -7.78 3.52
CA ILE A 88 1.15 -7.05 3.16
C ILE A 88 1.17 -6.69 1.67
N LEU A 89 2.28 -6.11 1.17
CA LEU A 89 2.39 -5.67 -0.21
C LEU A 89 2.32 -6.85 -1.19
N GLU A 90 2.90 -8.00 -0.85
CA GLU A 90 2.78 -9.21 -1.65
C GLU A 90 1.33 -9.71 -1.71
N ARG A 91 0.63 -9.76 -0.56
CA ARG A 91 -0.79 -10.15 -0.52
C ARG A 91 -1.68 -9.16 -1.26
N ALA A 92 -1.42 -7.86 -1.12
CA ALA A 92 -2.11 -6.82 -1.87
C ALA A 92 -1.90 -7.00 -3.37
N ARG A 93 -0.66 -7.29 -3.81
CA ARG A 93 -0.34 -7.54 -5.21
C ARG A 93 -1.14 -8.71 -5.79
N LYS A 94 -1.16 -9.85 -5.10
CA LYS A 94 -1.96 -11.03 -5.52
C LYS A 94 -3.45 -10.71 -5.60
N THR A 95 -3.96 -9.96 -4.62
CA THR A 95 -5.39 -9.58 -4.55
C THR A 95 -5.79 -8.57 -5.62
N ILE A 96 -4.94 -7.59 -5.90
CA ILE A 96 -5.23 -6.48 -6.82
C ILE A 96 -5.01 -6.88 -8.27
N LEU A 97 -3.93 -7.62 -8.55
CA LEU A 97 -3.52 -8.02 -9.90
C LEU A 97 -4.05 -9.40 -10.32
N GLY A 98 -4.53 -10.21 -9.38
CA GLY A 98 -5.03 -11.57 -9.66
C GLY A 98 -3.93 -12.58 -10.01
N SER A 99 -2.70 -12.35 -9.56
CA SER A 99 -1.52 -13.20 -9.78
C SER A 99 -1.32 -14.22 -8.66
#